data_AF-A0A1W1ZIW8-F1
#
_entry.id   AF-A0A1W1ZIW8-F1
#
_cell.length_a   1.000
_cell.length_b   1.000
_cell.length_c   1.000
_cell.angle_alpha   90.00
_cell.angle_beta   90.00
_cell.angle_gamma   90.00
#
_symmetry.space_group_name_H-M   'P 1'
#
loop_
_entity.id
_entity.type
_entity.pdbx_description
1 polymer ?
#
loop_
_entity_poly.entity_id
_entity_poly.type
_entity_poly.pdbx_seq_one_letter_code
_entity_poly.pdbx_strand_id
1 'polypeptide(L)'
;MSRLTDRISYLQGLAEGMKLNPDKDSHKLILGILDVLGEVGESFEALAESHGELSDYVESIDEDLADLEADLYDDEDEELAEDDEDQAFEGSIEYECPHCGATVEIDPDEIDFDEDALCPQCGKELFPELPEEEDPDGEPEETNEEE
;
A
#
# COMPACT_ATOMS: atom_id res chain seq x y z
N MET A 1 -15.31 22.08 22.20
CA MET A 1 -16.48 21.67 23.00
C MET A 1 -17.36 20.78 22.15
N SER A 2 -17.01 19.50 22.14
CA SER A 2 -17.74 18.49 21.39
C SER A 2 -19.18 18.40 21.91
N ARG A 3 -20.14 18.17 21.00
CA ARG A 3 -21.53 17.88 21.39
C ARG A 3 -21.64 16.69 22.35
N LEU A 4 -20.60 15.85 22.45
CA LEU A 4 -20.55 14.69 23.32
C LEU A 4 -20.28 15.10 24.77
N THR A 5 -19.22 15.87 25.03
CA THR A 5 -18.85 16.34 26.37
C THR A 5 -19.94 17.23 26.98
N ASP A 6 -20.61 18.07 26.18
CA ASP A 6 -21.77 18.85 26.63
C ASP A 6 -22.95 17.97 27.07
N ARG A 7 -23.23 16.91 26.30
CA ARG A 7 -24.34 15.98 26.59
C ARG A 7 -24.03 15.13 27.82
N ILE A 8 -22.77 14.71 28.00
CA ILE A 8 -22.34 13.99 29.20
C ILE A 8 -22.46 14.89 30.43
N SER A 9 -21.99 16.13 30.34
CA SER A 9 -22.10 17.13 31.41
C SER A 9 -23.55 17.41 31.79
N TYR A 10 -24.44 17.50 30.81
CA TYR A 10 -25.88 17.63 31.05
C TYR A 10 -26.46 16.42 31.80
N LEU A 11 -26.07 15.19 31.43
CA LEU A 11 -26.54 13.97 32.08
C LEU A 11 -26.00 13.83 33.51
N GLN A 12 -24.74 14.22 33.75
CA GLN A 12 -24.16 14.31 35.09
C GLN A 12 -24.94 15.29 35.97
N GLY A 13 -25.22 16.50 35.47
CA GLY A 13 -26.02 17.49 36.20
C GLY A 13 -27.47 17.02 36.45
N LEU A 14 -28.07 16.29 35.51
CA LEU A 14 -29.37 15.67 35.72
C LEU A 14 -29.33 14.58 36.81
N ALA A 15 -28.30 13.75 36.82
CA ALA A 15 -28.09 12.71 37.82
C ALA A 15 -27.91 13.29 39.23
N GLU A 16 -27.19 14.41 39.37
CA GLU A 16 -27.09 15.16 40.62
C GLU A 16 -28.45 15.71 41.07
N GLY A 17 -29.22 16.30 40.15
CA GLY A 17 -30.56 16.83 40.42
C GLY A 17 -31.59 15.78 40.84
N MET A 18 -31.43 14.54 40.35
CA MET A 18 -32.27 13.39 40.73
C MET A 18 -31.95 12.84 42.12
N LYS A 19 -30.89 13.33 42.79
CA LYS A 19 -30.44 12.88 44.12
C LYS A 19 -30.30 11.36 44.17
N LEU A 20 -29.60 10.80 43.19
CA LEU A 20 -29.32 9.38 43.14
C LEU A 20 -28.64 8.93 44.44
N ASN A 21 -29.32 8.06 45.20
CA ASN A 21 -28.77 7.47 46.41
C ASN A 21 -27.61 6.50 46.05
N PRO A 22 -26.35 6.80 46.41
CA PRO A 22 -25.21 5.95 46.11
C PRO A 22 -25.21 4.63 46.89
N ASP A 23 -26.14 4.38 47.82
CA ASP A 23 -26.26 3.09 48.51
C ASP A 23 -27.04 2.05 47.70
N LYS A 24 -27.75 2.46 46.64
CA LYS A 24 -28.44 1.54 45.74
C LYS A 24 -27.53 1.12 44.60
N ASP A 25 -27.39 -0.19 44.39
CA ASP A 25 -26.54 -0.75 43.34
C ASP A 25 -26.84 -0.19 41.94
N SER A 26 -28.12 0.02 41.61
CA SER A 26 -28.53 0.61 40.33
C SER A 26 -28.07 2.05 40.16
N HIS A 27 -28.02 2.83 41.24
CA HIS A 27 -27.57 4.22 41.19
C HIS A 27 -26.05 4.31 41.14
N LYS A 28 -25.33 3.43 41.86
CA LYS A 28 -23.87 3.30 41.74
C LYS A 28 -23.46 2.99 40.30
N LEU A 29 -24.17 2.06 39.66
CA LEU A 29 -23.91 1.70 38.27
C LEU A 29 -24.10 2.89 37.32
N ILE A 30 -25.21 3.62 37.45
CA ILE A 30 -25.50 4.80 36.60
C ILE A 30 -24.43 5.88 36.77
N LEU A 31 -24.04 6.19 38.01
CA LEU A 31 -22.98 7.16 38.28
C LEU A 31 -21.64 6.71 37.68
N GLY A 32 -21.25 5.45 37.88
CA GLY A 32 -20.02 4.92 37.27
C GLY A 32 -20.06 4.93 35.74
N ILE A 33 -21.21 4.69 35.10
CA ILE A 33 -21.35 4.83 33.64
C ILE A 33 -21.14 6.29 33.22
N LEU A 34 -21.71 7.25 33.95
CA LEU A 34 -21.55 8.67 33.64
C LEU A 34 -20.11 9.16 33.82
N ASP A 35 -19.39 8.63 34.80
CA ASP A 35 -17.97 8.93 35.01
C ASP A 35 -17.13 8.41 33.85
N VAL A 36 -17.30 7.13 33.48
CA VAL A 36 -16.59 6.51 32.34
C VAL A 36 -16.93 7.24 31.04
N LEU A 37 -18.19 7.64 30.83
CA LEU A 37 -18.56 8.43 29.66
C LEU A 37 -17.86 9.79 29.64
N GLY A 38 -17.64 10.41 30.81
CA GLY A 38 -16.84 11.64 30.94
C GLY A 38 -15.40 11.43 30.46
N GLU A 39 -14.74 10.40 30.96
CA GLU A 39 -13.37 10.03 30.55
C GLU A 39 -13.28 9.72 29.05
N VAL A 40 -14.29 9.04 28.48
CA VAL A 40 -14.39 8.79 27.04
C VAL A 40 -14.54 10.10 26.27
N GLY A 41 -15.35 11.04 26.77
CA GLY A 41 -15.52 12.36 26.17
C GLY A 41 -14.21 13.13 26.09
N GLU A 42 -13.45 13.17 27.19
CA GLU A 42 -12.14 13.83 27.25
C GLU A 42 -11.12 13.16 26.34
N SER A 43 -11.05 11.82 26.37
CA SER A 43 -10.15 11.05 25.51
C SER A 43 -10.44 11.26 24.03
N PHE A 44 -11.72 11.41 23.66
CA PHE A 44 -12.13 11.66 22.29
C PHE A 44 -11.76 13.08 21.82
N GLU A 45 -11.84 14.08 22.72
CA GLU A 45 -11.43 15.46 22.39
C GLU A 45 -9.91 15.53 22.17
N ALA A 46 -9.12 14.86 23.01
CA ALA A 46 -7.67 14.72 22.81
C ALA A 46 -7.31 13.95 21.51
N LEU A 47 -8.06 12.89 21.19
CA LEU A 47 -7.86 12.15 19.94
C LEU A 47 -8.18 13.01 18.72
N ALA A 48 -9.26 13.81 18.77
CA ALA A 48 -9.63 14.71 17.69
C ALA A 48 -8.58 15.80 17.44
N GLU A 49 -7.95 16.32 18.50
CA GLU A 49 -6.82 17.26 18.41
C GLU A 49 -5.61 16.60 17.72
N SER A 50 -5.18 15.44 18.20
CA SER A 50 -4.07 14.70 17.60
C SER A 50 -4.32 14.31 16.14
N HIS A 51 -5.56 13.97 15.79
CA HIS A 51 -5.95 13.70 14.40
C HIS A 51 -5.89 14.98 13.55
N GLY A 52 -6.26 16.14 14.10
CA GLY A 52 -6.10 17.43 13.43
C GLY A 52 -4.64 17.70 13.09
N GLU A 53 -3.75 17.56 14.08
CA GLU A 53 -2.30 17.73 13.88
C GLU A 53 -1.73 16.75 12.83
N LEU A 54 -2.20 15.50 12.83
CA LEU A 54 -1.81 14.52 11.81
C LEU A 54 -2.29 14.93 10.42
N SER A 55 -3.51 15.46 10.31
CA SER A 55 -4.06 15.95 9.04
C SER A 55 -3.21 17.07 8.47
N ASP A 56 -2.82 18.03 9.32
CA ASP A 56 -1.94 19.15 8.93
C ASP A 56 -0.56 18.65 8.48
N TYR A 57 -0.01 17.64 9.17
CA TYR A 57 1.25 17.00 8.77
C TYR A 57 1.15 16.28 7.43
N VAL A 58 0.05 15.57 7.17
CA VAL A 58 -0.18 14.91 5.88
C VAL A 58 -0.33 15.94 4.75
N GLU A 59 -1.02 17.06 5.01
CA GLU A 59 -1.12 18.16 4.04
C GLU A 59 0.25 18.77 3.73
N SER A 60 1.14 18.91 4.73
CA SER A 60 2.51 19.35 4.48
C SER A 60 3.34 18.37 3.64
N ILE A 61 3.12 17.07 3.80
CA ILE A 61 3.78 16.06 2.96
C ILE A 61 3.27 16.16 1.52
N ASP A 62 1.97 16.34 1.33
CA ASP A 62 1.36 16.50 0.00
C ASP A 62 1.92 17.73 -0.72
N GLU A 63 2.06 18.86 -0.03
CA GLU A 63 2.69 20.07 -0.56
C GLU A 63 4.17 19.84 -0.93
N ASP A 64 4.95 19.22 -0.05
CA ASP A 64 6.36 18.90 -0.32
C ASP A 64 6.51 17.94 -1.52
N LEU A 65 5.61 16.98 -1.68
CA LEU A 65 5.61 16.05 -2.82
C LEU A 65 5.22 16.77 -4.11
N ALA A 66 4.23 17.67 -4.09
CA ALA A 66 3.84 18.45 -5.25
C ALA A 66 5.00 19.34 -5.75
N ASP A 67 5.77 19.93 -4.83
CA ASP A 67 6.97 20.71 -5.17
C ASP A 67 8.05 19.82 -5.81
N LEU A 68 8.27 18.61 -5.28
CA LEU A 68 9.22 17.65 -5.87
C LEU A 68 8.74 17.14 -7.24
N GLU A 69 7.44 16.90 -7.39
CA GLU A 69 6.85 16.49 -8.67
C GLU A 69 7.03 17.58 -9.72
N ALA A 70 6.83 18.84 -9.36
CA ALA A 70 7.16 19.95 -10.24
C ALA A 70 8.67 19.94 -10.57
N ASP A 71 9.57 19.89 -9.58
CA ASP A 71 11.01 19.95 -9.86
C ASP A 71 11.54 18.76 -10.70
N LEU A 72 10.93 17.57 -10.62
CA LEU A 72 11.36 16.37 -11.36
C LEU A 72 10.62 16.15 -12.69
N TYR A 73 9.34 16.52 -12.77
CA TYR A 73 8.49 16.22 -13.93
C TYR A 73 8.10 17.46 -14.76
N ASP A 74 8.53 18.68 -14.39
CA ASP A 74 8.22 19.93 -15.13
C ASP A 74 9.16 20.20 -16.33
N ASP A 75 10.18 19.37 -16.57
CA ASP A 75 11.12 19.56 -17.69
C ASP A 75 11.09 18.47 -18.80
N GLU A 76 10.41 17.33 -18.64
CA GLU A 76 10.30 16.29 -19.69
C GLU A 76 8.91 15.60 -19.65
N ASP A 77 8.11 15.85 -20.70
CA ASP A 77 6.95 15.06 -21.18
C ASP A 77 5.54 15.29 -20.59
N GLU A 78 4.95 16.42 -21.02
CA GLU A 78 3.51 16.64 -21.23
C GLU A 78 2.89 15.70 -22.32
N GLU A 79 3.33 14.44 -22.43
CA GLU A 79 2.75 13.42 -23.33
C GLU A 79 2.54 12.05 -22.66
N LEU A 80 2.20 12.00 -21.37
CA LEU A 80 1.45 10.85 -20.86
C LEU A 80 -0.02 11.00 -21.22
N ALA A 81 -0.28 10.92 -22.52
CA ALA A 81 -1.61 10.68 -23.06
C ALA A 81 -2.10 9.32 -22.53
N GLU A 82 -3.23 9.36 -21.84
CA GLU A 82 -4.12 8.22 -21.72
C GLU A 82 -4.48 7.70 -23.12
N ASP A 83 -3.74 6.73 -23.67
CA ASP A 83 -4.31 5.73 -24.59
C ASP A 83 -3.38 4.53 -24.80
N ASP A 84 -4.01 3.38 -24.92
CA ASP A 84 -3.53 2.06 -25.35
C ASP A 84 -2.75 1.14 -24.38
N GLU A 85 -3.35 -0.04 -24.22
CA GLU A 85 -2.90 -1.27 -23.58
C GLU A 85 -1.70 -1.94 -24.29
N ASP A 86 -0.77 -1.18 -24.86
CA ASP A 86 0.43 -1.70 -25.53
C ASP A 86 1.69 -0.99 -25.01
N GLN A 87 2.00 -1.17 -23.72
CA GLN A 87 3.29 -0.76 -23.17
C GLN A 87 4.39 -1.71 -23.69
N ALA A 88 4.84 -1.46 -24.92
CA ALA A 88 6.16 -1.88 -25.38
C ALA A 88 7.18 -1.31 -24.38
N PHE A 89 8.01 -2.18 -23.82
CA PHE A 89 9.01 -1.78 -22.85
C PHE A 89 10.11 -1.06 -23.61
N GLU A 90 10.06 0.27 -23.64
CA GLU A 90 11.02 1.12 -24.37
C GLU A 90 12.36 1.22 -23.60
N GLY A 91 12.99 0.07 -23.33
CA GLY A 91 14.22 -0.06 -22.57
C GLY A 91 15.05 -1.27 -22.99
N SER A 92 16.29 -1.04 -23.37
CA SER A 92 17.26 -2.11 -23.60
C SER A 92 17.88 -2.57 -22.27
N ILE A 93 18.07 -3.88 -22.12
CA ILE A 93 18.70 -4.53 -20.98
C ILE A 93 20.14 -4.88 -21.34
N GLU A 94 21.11 -4.49 -20.49
CA GLU A 94 22.49 -4.95 -20.60
C GLU A 94 22.68 -6.33 -19.98
N TYR A 95 23.08 -7.32 -20.78
CA TYR A 95 23.31 -8.70 -20.35
C TYR A 95 24.74 -9.15 -20.66
N GLU A 96 25.42 -9.76 -19.68
CA GLU A 96 26.78 -10.28 -19.87
C GLU A 96 26.75 -11.73 -20.40
N CYS A 97 27.28 -11.95 -21.61
CA CYS A 97 27.30 -13.27 -22.22
C CYS A 97 28.14 -14.27 -21.39
N PRO A 98 27.57 -15.41 -20.94
CA PRO A 98 28.27 -16.38 -20.09
C PRO A 98 29.43 -17.10 -20.78
N HIS A 99 29.48 -17.07 -22.11
CA HIS A 99 30.51 -17.76 -22.88
C HIS A 99 31.75 -16.93 -23.22
N CYS A 100 31.59 -15.61 -23.38
CA CYS A 100 32.68 -14.73 -23.80
C CYS A 100 32.89 -13.50 -22.91
N GLY A 101 32.00 -13.25 -21.95
CA GLY A 101 32.08 -12.11 -21.03
C GLY A 101 31.84 -10.76 -21.69
N ALA A 102 31.20 -10.75 -22.87
CA ALA A 102 30.82 -9.52 -23.56
C ALA A 102 29.48 -9.04 -23.04
N THR A 103 29.38 -7.76 -22.67
CA THR A 103 28.10 -7.10 -22.40
C THR A 103 27.39 -6.86 -23.72
N VAL A 104 26.19 -7.41 -23.84
CA VAL A 104 25.29 -7.29 -24.99
C VAL A 104 24.09 -6.48 -24.53
N GLU A 105 23.70 -5.51 -25.35
CA GLU A 105 22.48 -4.76 -25.16
C GLU A 105 21.34 -5.49 -25.87
N ILE A 106 20.27 -5.78 -25.13
CA ILE A 106 19.17 -6.64 -25.54
C ILE A 106 17.88 -5.85 -25.45
N ASP A 107 17.10 -5.80 -26.52
CA ASP A 107 15.74 -5.30 -26.46
C ASP A 107 14.79 -6.47 -26.16
N PRO A 108 14.07 -6.47 -25.03
CA PRO A 108 13.18 -7.58 -24.66
C PRO A 108 12.00 -7.74 -25.63
N ASP A 109 11.65 -6.72 -26.42
CA ASP A 109 10.59 -6.81 -27.42
C ASP A 109 11.11 -7.40 -28.76
N GLU A 110 12.43 -7.37 -29.00
CA GLU A 110 13.06 -7.97 -30.20
C GLU A 110 13.58 -9.39 -29.97
N ILE A 111 13.72 -9.84 -28.71
CA ILE A 111 14.14 -11.20 -28.40
C ILE A 111 12.95 -12.15 -28.36
N ASP A 112 12.95 -13.09 -29.29
CA ASP A 112 12.10 -14.27 -29.22
C ASP A 112 12.70 -15.27 -28.22
N PHE A 113 12.04 -15.44 -27.07
CA PHE A 113 12.46 -16.38 -26.03
C PHE A 113 12.23 -17.85 -26.42
N ASP A 114 11.47 -18.11 -27.49
CA ASP A 114 11.25 -19.45 -28.02
C ASP A 114 12.34 -19.87 -29.06
N GLU A 115 13.21 -18.94 -29.48
CA GLU A 115 14.34 -19.21 -30.36
C GLU A 115 15.70 -19.00 -29.64
N ASP A 116 16.73 -19.73 -30.09
CA ASP A 116 18.09 -19.64 -29.55
C ASP A 116 18.68 -18.23 -29.76
N ALA A 117 18.55 -17.33 -28.79
CA ALA A 117 19.14 -16.00 -28.84
C ALA A 117 20.69 -16.09 -28.84
N LEU A 118 21.33 -15.84 -29.99
CA LEU A 118 22.78 -15.97 -30.15
C LEU A 118 23.53 -14.69 -29.83
N CYS A 119 24.62 -14.80 -29.07
CA CYS A 119 25.52 -13.69 -28.78
C CYS A 119 26.18 -13.16 -30.06
N PRO A 120 26.11 -11.84 -30.38
CA PRO A 120 26.70 -11.27 -31.58
C PRO A 120 28.24 -11.34 -31.61
N GLN A 121 28.88 -11.47 -30.44
CA GLN A 121 30.34 -11.50 -30.34
C GLN A 121 30.94 -12.92 -30.48
N CYS A 122 30.21 -13.97 -30.06
CA CYS A 122 30.75 -15.34 -30.08
C CYS A 122 29.87 -16.37 -30.79
N GLY A 123 28.64 -16.02 -31.17
CA GLY A 123 27.70 -16.88 -31.91
C GLY A 123 27.17 -18.08 -31.11
N LYS A 124 27.24 -18.02 -29.78
CA LYS A 124 26.69 -19.04 -28.87
C LYS A 124 25.44 -18.50 -28.17
N GLU A 125 24.56 -19.39 -27.74
CA GLU A 125 23.34 -19.06 -26.99
C GLU A 125 23.63 -18.17 -25.79
N LEU A 126 22.80 -17.12 -25.62
CA LEU A 126 22.84 -16.21 -24.49
C LEU A 126 22.14 -16.83 -23.27
N PHE A 127 21.09 -17.63 -23.50
CA PHE A 127 20.25 -18.25 -22.47
C PHE A 127 20.23 -19.78 -22.62
N PRO A 128 21.29 -20.49 -22.21
CA PRO A 128 21.27 -21.95 -22.25
C PRO A 128 20.23 -22.51 -21.28
N GLU A 129 19.43 -23.49 -21.71
CA GLU A 129 18.56 -24.25 -20.82
C GLU A 129 19.39 -24.85 -19.67
N LEU A 130 19.07 -24.45 -18.45
CA LEU A 130 19.62 -25.12 -17.28
C LEU A 130 19.03 -26.53 -17.24
N PRO A 131 19.82 -27.58 -16.97
CA PRO A 131 19.27 -28.91 -16.85
C PRO A 131 18.21 -28.90 -15.76
N GLU A 132 17.00 -29.35 -16.10
CA GLU A 132 15.93 -29.59 -15.14
C GLU A 132 16.50 -30.44 -14.00
N GLU A 133 16.66 -29.86 -12.81
CA GLU A 133 16.84 -30.69 -11.63
C GLU A 133 15.50 -31.41 -11.45
N GLU A 134 15.52 -32.73 -11.58
CA GLU A 134 14.35 -33.60 -11.41
C GLU A 134 13.65 -33.27 -10.07
N ASP A 135 12.57 -32.47 -10.13
CA ASP A 135 11.72 -32.22 -8.99
C ASP A 135 11.12 -33.57 -8.53
N PRO A 136 11.38 -34.04 -7.30
CA PRO A 136 11.02 -35.39 -6.86
C PRO A 136 9.53 -35.57 -6.54
N ASP A 137 8.70 -34.54 -6.76
CA ASP A 137 7.29 -34.48 -6.33
C ASP A 137 6.33 -34.30 -7.53
N GLY A 138 6.54 -35.04 -8.61
CA GLY A 138 5.58 -35.14 -9.71
C GLY A 138 4.26 -35.79 -9.27
N GLU A 139 3.20 -35.00 -9.11
CA GLU A 139 1.82 -35.51 -9.11
C GLU A 139 1.40 -35.81 -10.57
N PRO A 140 0.71 -36.94 -10.84
CA PRO A 140 0.36 -37.31 -12.21
C PRO A 140 -0.73 -36.39 -12.75
N GLU A 141 -0.51 -35.81 -13.93
CA GLU A 141 -1.56 -35.13 -14.68
C GLU A 141 -2.63 -36.13 -15.13
N GLU A 142 -3.87 -35.94 -14.67
CA GLU A 142 -5.02 -36.61 -15.25
C GLU A 142 -5.31 -35.99 -16.63
N THR A 143 -4.88 -36.68 -17.68
CA THR A 143 -5.32 -36.40 -19.05
C THR A 143 -6.82 -36.66 -19.15
N ASN A 144 -7.62 -35.59 -19.18
CA ASN A 144 -9.02 -35.68 -19.56
C ASN A 144 -9.09 -35.65 -21.09
N GLU A 145 -9.11 -36.83 -21.72
CA GLU A 145 -9.42 -36.99 -23.14
C GLU A 145 -10.92 -36.67 -23.36
N GLU A 146 -11.21 -35.51 -23.94
CA GLU A 146 -12.46 -35.30 -24.68
C GLU A 146 -12.16 -35.11 -26.18
N GLU A 147 -12.77 -36.00 -26.96
CA GLU A 147 -12.95 -36.10 -28.43
C GLU A 147 -11.97 -36.94 -29.27
#